data_AF-A0A0R2KD39-F1
#
_entry.id   AF-A0A0R2KD39-F1
#
_cell.length_a   1.000
_cell.length_b   1.000
_cell.length_c   1.000
_cell.angle_alpha   90.00
_cell.angle_beta   90.00
_cell.angle_gamma   90.00
#
_symmetry.space_group_name_H-M   'P 1'
#
loop_
_entity.id
_entity.type
_entity.pdbx_description
1 polymer ?
#
loop_
_entity_poly.entity_id
_entity_poly.type
_entity_poly.pdbx_seq_one_letter_code
_entity_poly.pdbx_strand_id
1 'polypeptide(L)'
;MSSITYSERIKIETFCELGLSNIQMGVRLNRSPSTISYELSRCQPYQVELAQTDAEYKRSRCGRKTKLSDELKQKILNHLRLSWSPGMIAHEFKLATKSIYNWLNQGRIGFSLNDLPEHGVRQRRNVDQRSKYNQSLGRSIEQRPMMINQRNRIGDFELDTVVGPRGHSKAVLLTLID
;
A
#
# COMPACT_ATOMS: atom_id res chain seq x y z
N MET A 1 -14.79 -4.08 15.71
CA MET A 1 -15.43 -5.15 16.51
C MET A 1 -14.40 -6.25 16.75
N SER A 2 -14.05 -6.54 18.00
CA SER A 2 -13.14 -7.63 18.36
C SER A 2 -13.85 -8.97 18.25
N SER A 3 -13.24 -9.96 17.57
CA SER A 3 -13.79 -11.32 17.49
C SER A 3 -13.83 -11.98 18.87
N ILE A 4 -14.82 -12.85 19.10
CA ILE A 4 -14.82 -13.74 20.27
C ILE A 4 -13.68 -14.75 20.11
N THR A 5 -12.87 -14.86 21.15
CA THR A 5 -11.73 -15.77 21.28
C THR A 5 -12.18 -17.17 21.66
N TYR A 6 -11.34 -18.18 21.42
CA TYR A 6 -11.64 -19.56 21.82
C TYR A 6 -11.89 -19.69 23.33
N SER A 7 -11.10 -19.01 24.17
CA SER A 7 -11.31 -18.99 25.62
C SER A 7 -12.64 -18.35 26.03
N GLU A 8 -13.12 -17.34 25.29
CA GLU A 8 -14.45 -16.77 25.53
C GLU A 8 -15.55 -17.74 25.11
N ARG A 9 -15.37 -18.51 24.02
CA ARG A 9 -16.33 -19.58 23.63
C ARG A 9 -16.48 -20.64 24.70
N ILE A 10 -15.37 -21.12 25.29
CA ILE A 10 -15.41 -22.08 26.41
C ILE A 10 -16.25 -21.52 27.56
N LYS A 11 -16.04 -20.25 27.93
CA LYS A 11 -16.84 -19.60 28.98
C LYS A 11 -18.32 -19.52 28.59
N ILE A 12 -18.65 -19.21 27.34
CA ILE A 12 -20.03 -19.15 26.86
C ILE A 12 -20.71 -20.53 26.99
N GLU A 13 -20.02 -21.61 26.64
CA GLU A 13 -20.54 -22.98 26.82
C GLU A 13 -20.85 -23.28 28.28
N THR A 14 -19.91 -23.01 29.19
CA THR A 14 -20.16 -23.16 30.63
C THR A 14 -21.32 -22.28 31.13
N PHE A 15 -21.50 -21.08 30.57
CA PHE A 15 -22.61 -20.20 30.94
C PHE A 15 -23.96 -20.68 30.41
N CYS A 16 -23.98 -21.34 29.24
CA CYS A 16 -25.17 -22.00 28.72
C CYS A 16 -25.59 -23.16 29.63
N GLU A 17 -24.65 -23.99 30.09
CA GLU A 17 -24.92 -25.09 31.03
C GLU A 17 -25.47 -24.59 32.37
N LEU A 18 -24.97 -23.44 32.83
CA LEU A 18 -25.44 -22.76 34.04
C LEU A 18 -26.76 -21.97 33.84
N GLY A 19 -27.32 -21.92 32.62
CA GLY A 19 -28.60 -21.26 32.33
C GLY A 19 -28.58 -19.73 32.40
N LEU A 20 -27.42 -19.09 32.19
CA LEU A 20 -27.31 -17.62 32.24
C LEU A 20 -28.01 -16.97 31.04
N SER A 21 -28.50 -15.73 31.23
CA SER A 21 -29.03 -14.92 30.13
C SER A 21 -27.92 -14.26 29.31
N ASN A 22 -28.23 -13.89 28.06
CA ASN A 22 -27.28 -13.19 27.18
C ASN A 22 -26.72 -11.90 27.80
N ILE A 23 -27.52 -11.19 28.60
CA ILE A 23 -27.10 -9.99 29.31
C ILE A 23 -26.05 -10.35 30.38
N GLN A 24 -26.31 -11.38 31.18
CA GLN A 24 -25.42 -11.85 32.23
C GLN A 24 -24.08 -12.36 31.68
N MET A 25 -24.11 -13.05 30.53
CA MET A 25 -22.91 -13.49 29.82
C MET A 25 -22.12 -12.31 29.27
N GLY A 26 -22.81 -11.34 28.66
CA GLY A 26 -22.21 -10.13 28.12
C GLY A 26 -21.46 -9.33 29.19
N VAL A 27 -22.08 -9.11 30.36
CA VAL A 27 -21.45 -8.41 31.49
C VAL A 27 -20.18 -9.14 31.95
N ARG A 28 -20.22 -10.47 32.12
CA ARG A 28 -19.07 -11.28 32.57
C ARG A 28 -17.90 -11.30 31.58
N LEU A 29 -18.20 -11.27 30.28
CA LEU A 29 -17.20 -11.28 29.21
C LEU A 29 -16.80 -9.88 28.74
N ASN A 30 -17.38 -8.82 29.33
CA ASN A 30 -17.25 -7.44 28.86
C ASN A 30 -17.59 -7.30 27.36
N ARG A 31 -18.66 -7.97 26.92
CA ARG A 31 -19.18 -7.97 25.55
C ARG A 31 -20.63 -7.49 25.53
N SER A 32 -21.05 -6.93 24.39
CA SER A 32 -22.46 -6.57 24.22
C SER A 32 -23.35 -7.84 24.22
N PRO A 33 -24.58 -7.79 24.77
CA PRO A 33 -25.51 -8.91 24.72
C PRO A 33 -25.79 -9.37 23.28
N SER A 34 -25.75 -8.45 22.31
CA SER A 34 -25.89 -8.75 20.88
C SER A 34 -24.73 -9.62 20.38
N THR A 35 -23.49 -9.37 20.81
CA THR A 35 -22.32 -10.20 20.45
C THR A 35 -22.51 -11.64 20.94
N ILE A 36 -23.03 -11.82 22.16
CA ILE A 36 -23.36 -13.15 22.69
C ILE A 36 -24.46 -13.81 21.85
N SER A 37 -25.52 -13.08 21.52
CA SER A 37 -26.61 -13.60 20.68
C SER A 37 -26.11 -14.07 19.31
N TYR A 38 -25.24 -13.30 18.65
CA TYR A 38 -24.65 -13.70 17.36
C TYR A 38 -23.77 -14.94 17.51
N GLU A 39 -23.07 -15.09 18.62
CA GLU A 39 -22.24 -16.27 18.88
C GLU A 39 -23.09 -17.53 19.12
N LEU A 40 -24.14 -17.42 19.94
CA LEU A 40 -25.08 -18.52 20.21
C LEU A 40 -25.87 -18.94 18.97
N SER A 41 -26.06 -18.04 18.00
CA SER A 41 -26.71 -18.37 16.72
C SER A 41 -25.85 -19.23 15.78
N ARG A 42 -24.57 -19.49 16.10
CA ARG A 42 -23.69 -20.29 15.25
C ARG A 42 -24.07 -21.77 15.23
N CYS A 43 -24.47 -22.33 16.36
CA CYS A 43 -24.84 -23.74 16.51
C CYS A 43 -25.87 -23.93 17.63
N GLN A 44 -26.71 -24.96 17.52
CA GLN A 44 -27.71 -25.36 18.50
C GLN A 44 -27.72 -26.91 18.60
N PRO A 45 -27.47 -27.50 19.78
CA PRO A 45 -27.02 -26.87 21.03
C PRO A 45 -25.66 -26.18 20.89
N TYR A 46 -25.36 -25.22 21.76
CA TYR A 46 -24.08 -24.49 21.69
C TYR A 46 -22.93 -25.43 22.07
N GLN A 47 -21.97 -25.59 21.16
CA GLN A 47 -20.77 -26.38 21.35
C GLN A 47 -19.55 -25.58 20.90
N VAL A 48 -18.50 -25.53 21.73
CA VAL A 48 -17.31 -24.70 21.48
C VAL A 48 -16.62 -25.06 20.17
N GLU A 49 -16.39 -26.35 19.95
CA GLU A 49 -15.67 -26.84 18.76
C GLU A 49 -16.44 -26.52 17.46
N LEU A 50 -17.77 -26.67 17.47
CA LEU A 50 -18.60 -26.30 16.31
C LEU A 50 -18.60 -24.79 16.05
N ALA A 51 -18.71 -23.98 17.11
CA ALA A 51 -18.68 -22.53 16.99
C ALA A 51 -17.31 -22.01 16.51
N GLN A 52 -16.22 -22.63 16.96
CA GLN A 52 -14.86 -22.30 16.54
C GLN A 52 -14.62 -22.67 15.08
N THR A 53 -14.96 -23.89 14.68
CA THR A 53 -14.82 -24.35 13.29
C THR A 53 -15.65 -23.51 12.32
N ASP A 54 -16.89 -23.13 12.67
CA ASP A 54 -17.71 -22.20 11.88
C ASP A 54 -17.05 -20.80 11.77
N ALA A 55 -16.50 -20.29 12.88
CA ALA A 55 -15.81 -19.00 12.88
C ALA A 55 -14.56 -19.01 11.98
N GLU A 56 -13.76 -20.07 12.04
CA GLU A 56 -12.58 -20.27 11.19
C GLU A 56 -12.96 -20.44 9.72
N TYR A 57 -13.98 -21.25 9.44
CA TYR A 57 -14.51 -21.44 8.10
C TYR A 57 -14.95 -20.11 7.48
N LYS A 58 -15.79 -19.35 8.18
CA LYS A 58 -16.24 -18.02 7.72
C LYS A 58 -15.06 -17.07 7.55
N ARG A 59 -14.11 -17.06 8.50
CA ARG A 59 -12.92 -16.20 8.43
C ARG A 59 -12.01 -16.53 7.25
N SER A 60 -11.83 -17.80 6.91
CA SER A 60 -11.07 -18.23 5.73
C SER A 60 -11.70 -17.76 4.41
N ARG A 61 -13.02 -17.53 4.41
CA ARG A 61 -13.80 -17.03 3.27
C ARG A 61 -13.95 -15.51 3.26
N CYS A 62 -13.51 -14.83 4.31
CA CYS A 62 -13.51 -13.37 4.36
C CYS A 62 -12.44 -12.78 3.42
N GLY A 63 -12.70 -11.57 2.96
CA GLY A 63 -11.75 -10.81 2.15
C GLY A 63 -11.91 -11.01 0.64
N ARG A 64 -11.00 -10.41 -0.11
CA ARG A 64 -11.06 -10.39 -1.58
C ARG A 64 -10.60 -11.73 -2.13
N LYS A 65 -11.48 -12.42 -2.86
CA LYS A 65 -11.13 -13.63 -3.60
C LYS A 65 -10.08 -13.34 -4.66
N THR A 66 -9.14 -14.27 -4.85
CA THR A 66 -8.10 -14.13 -5.86
C THR A 66 -8.64 -14.37 -7.25
N LYS A 67 -8.15 -13.60 -8.23
CA LYS A 67 -8.47 -13.79 -9.65
C LYS A 67 -7.80 -15.02 -10.28
N LEU A 68 -6.91 -15.69 -9.55
CA LEU A 68 -6.21 -16.88 -9.99
C LEU A 68 -7.15 -18.09 -9.96
N SER A 69 -7.74 -18.43 -11.10
CA SER A 69 -8.40 -19.72 -11.31
C SER A 69 -7.37 -20.80 -11.65
N ASP A 70 -7.75 -22.07 -11.52
CA ASP A 70 -6.87 -23.19 -11.86
C ASP A 70 -6.51 -23.19 -13.35
N GLU A 71 -7.46 -22.86 -14.23
CA GLU A 71 -7.21 -22.69 -15.66
C GLU A 71 -6.19 -21.58 -15.95
N LEU A 72 -6.35 -20.42 -15.30
CA LEU A 72 -5.43 -19.29 -15.47
C LEU A 72 -4.05 -19.64 -14.92
N LYS A 73 -3.98 -20.35 -13.79
CA LYS A 73 -2.74 -20.86 -13.21
C LYS A 73 -2.00 -21.76 -14.21
N GLN A 74 -2.68 -22.71 -14.84
CA GLN A 74 -2.06 -23.59 -15.84
C GLN A 74 -1.57 -22.80 -17.07
N LYS A 75 -2.36 -21.84 -17.57
CA LYS A 75 -1.94 -20.98 -18.68
C LYS A 75 -0.68 -20.19 -18.34
N ILE A 76 -0.66 -19.50 -17.19
CA ILE A 76 0.51 -18.75 -16.72
C ILE A 76 1.72 -19.67 -16.63
N LEU A 77 1.57 -20.87 -16.05
CA LEU A 77 2.65 -21.83 -15.88
C LEU A 77 3.21 -22.30 -17.24
N ASN A 78 2.34 -22.58 -18.22
CA ASN A 78 2.76 -22.94 -19.57
C ASN A 78 3.54 -21.81 -20.26
N HIS A 79 3.09 -20.56 -20.15
CA HIS A 79 3.84 -19.42 -20.71
C HIS A 79 5.18 -19.19 -20.01
N LEU A 80 5.26 -19.35 -18.68
CA LEU A 80 6.51 -19.27 -17.95
C LEU A 80 7.52 -20.34 -18.42
N ARG A 81 7.05 -21.58 -18.69
CA ARG A 81 7.89 -22.65 -19.27
C ARG A 81 8.38 -22.32 -20.68
N LEU A 82 7.63 -21.52 -21.44
CA LEU A 82 8.05 -20.99 -22.74
C LEU A 82 8.99 -19.77 -22.62
N SER A 83 9.52 -19.49 -21.43
CA SER A 83 10.39 -18.34 -21.16
C SER A 83 9.73 -16.97 -21.43
N TRP A 84 8.41 -16.88 -21.31
CA TRP A 84 7.73 -15.57 -21.35
C TRP A 84 7.97 -14.82 -20.03
N SER A 85 8.18 -13.51 -20.12
CA SER A 85 8.32 -12.70 -18.92
C SER A 85 6.99 -12.49 -18.21
N PRO A 86 6.96 -12.34 -16.86
CA PRO A 86 5.73 -12.00 -16.14
C PRO A 86 5.06 -10.74 -16.66
N GLY A 87 5.81 -9.78 -17.20
CA GLY A 87 5.27 -8.59 -17.86
C GLY A 87 4.46 -8.92 -19.12
N MET A 88 5.01 -9.77 -19.99
CA MET A 88 4.34 -10.21 -21.22
C MET A 88 3.06 -10.99 -20.92
N ILE A 89 3.12 -11.94 -19.97
CA ILE A 89 1.96 -12.73 -19.54
C ILE A 89 0.89 -11.81 -18.96
N ALA A 90 1.28 -10.82 -18.15
CA ALA A 90 0.35 -9.86 -17.59
C ALA A 90 -0.37 -9.05 -18.68
N HIS A 91 0.34 -8.62 -19.72
CA HIS A 91 -0.24 -7.92 -20.85
C HIS A 91 -1.26 -8.79 -21.60
N GLU A 92 -0.89 -10.03 -21.95
CA GLU A 92 -1.73 -10.98 -22.69
C GLU A 92 -3.06 -11.25 -21.96
N PHE A 93 -2.99 -11.52 -20.66
CA PHE A 93 -4.17 -11.85 -19.85
C PHE A 93 -4.85 -10.62 -19.22
N LYS A 94 -4.44 -9.39 -19.58
CA LYS A 94 -4.96 -8.13 -19.01
C LYS A 94 -4.90 -8.11 -17.48
N LEU A 95 -3.80 -8.61 -16.92
CA LEU A 95 -3.50 -8.63 -15.50
C LEU A 95 -2.48 -7.55 -15.14
N ALA A 96 -2.42 -7.18 -13.87
CA ALA A 96 -1.29 -6.41 -13.36
C ALA A 96 -0.08 -7.35 -13.18
N THR A 97 1.09 -6.96 -13.66
CA THR A 97 2.35 -7.71 -13.51
C THR A 97 2.65 -8.05 -12.05
N LYS A 98 2.37 -7.10 -11.14
CA LYS A 98 2.51 -7.30 -9.69
C LYS A 98 1.66 -8.46 -9.17
N SER A 99 0.51 -8.74 -9.76
CA SER A 99 -0.33 -9.88 -9.37
C SER A 99 0.35 -11.22 -9.64
N ILE A 100 1.03 -11.35 -10.78
CA ILE A 100 1.76 -12.58 -11.14
C ILE A 100 2.92 -12.80 -10.17
N TYR A 101 3.73 -11.77 -9.88
CA TYR A 101 4.78 -11.85 -8.87
C TYR A 101 4.24 -12.18 -7.48
N ASN A 102 3.12 -11.58 -7.07
CA ASN A 102 2.50 -11.92 -5.78
C ASN A 102 2.10 -13.39 -5.70
N TRP A 103 1.55 -13.97 -6.78
CA TRP A 103 1.18 -15.38 -6.81
C TRP A 103 2.39 -16.32 -6.82
N LEU A 104 3.49 -15.94 -7.49
CA LEU A 104 4.76 -16.66 -7.44
C LEU A 104 5.37 -16.62 -6.03
N ASN A 105 5.46 -15.44 -5.42
CA ASN A 105 5.98 -15.26 -4.05
C ASN A 105 5.18 -16.04 -3.00
N GLN A 106 3.87 -16.16 -3.19
CA GLN A 106 2.99 -16.94 -2.31
C GLN A 106 3.04 -18.46 -2.58
N GLY A 107 3.83 -18.92 -3.56
CA GLY A 107 3.91 -20.32 -3.96
C GLY A 107 2.62 -20.86 -4.60
N ARG A 108 1.71 -19.99 -5.05
CA ARG A 108 0.45 -20.40 -5.67
C ARG A 108 0.63 -20.93 -7.09
N ILE A 109 1.67 -20.45 -7.77
CA ILE A 109 2.14 -20.95 -9.07
C ILE A 109 3.42 -21.73 -8.77
N GLY A 110 3.47 -23.01 -9.15
CA GLY A 110 4.62 -23.89 -8.91
C GLY A 110 5.77 -23.62 -9.87
N PHE A 111 6.30 -22.39 -9.86
CA PHE A 111 7.42 -21.95 -10.69
C PHE A 111 8.36 -21.10 -9.84
N SER A 112 9.67 -21.37 -9.90
CA SER A 112 10.66 -20.65 -9.09
C SER A 112 10.89 -19.24 -9.65
N LEU A 113 11.07 -18.26 -8.77
CA LEU A 113 11.44 -16.90 -9.17
C LEU A 113 12.83 -16.85 -9.82
N ASN A 114 13.72 -17.78 -9.45
CA ASN A 114 15.08 -17.85 -9.95
C ASN A 114 15.13 -18.28 -11.43
N ASP A 115 14.11 -19.02 -11.87
CA ASP A 115 14.01 -19.56 -13.23
C ASP A 115 13.34 -18.56 -14.18
N LEU A 116 13.04 -17.33 -13.73
CA LEU A 116 12.43 -16.30 -14.55
C LEU A 116 13.47 -15.70 -15.53
N PRO A 117 13.08 -15.43 -16.80
CA PRO A 117 13.97 -14.87 -17.81
C PRO A 117 14.63 -13.54 -17.42
N GLU A 118 13.95 -12.75 -16.59
CA GLU A 118 14.41 -11.43 -16.14
C GLU A 118 15.15 -11.47 -14.80
N HIS A 119 15.37 -12.66 -14.22
CA HIS A 119 16.03 -12.78 -12.93
C HIS A 119 17.47 -12.23 -12.99
N GLY A 120 17.79 -11.31 -12.07
CA GLY A 120 19.10 -10.65 -12.01
C GLY A 120 19.30 -9.51 -13.02
N VAL A 121 18.34 -9.22 -13.90
CA VAL A 121 18.44 -8.12 -14.87
C VAL A 121 18.06 -6.79 -14.18
N ARG A 122 19.06 -5.96 -13.88
CA ARG A 122 18.85 -4.62 -13.32
C ARG A 122 18.61 -3.61 -14.45
N GLN A 123 17.36 -3.22 -14.67
CA GLN A 123 17.07 -2.10 -15.57
C GLN A 123 17.61 -0.79 -14.97
N ARG A 124 18.50 -0.11 -15.71
CA ARG A 124 19.01 1.21 -15.30
C ARG A 124 17.86 2.21 -15.38
N ARG A 125 17.59 2.90 -14.27
CA ARG A 125 16.65 4.04 -14.31
C ARG A 125 17.29 5.15 -15.14
N ASN A 126 16.52 5.74 -16.04
CA ASN A 126 16.95 6.96 -16.72
C ASN A 126 17.23 8.03 -15.66
N VAL A 127 18.47 8.49 -15.59
CA VAL A 127 18.87 9.58 -14.71
C VAL A 127 18.24 10.85 -15.28
N ASP A 128 17.52 11.60 -14.44
CA ASP A 128 16.88 12.85 -14.84
C ASP A 128 17.96 13.85 -15.31
N GLN A 129 17.95 14.16 -16.61
CA GLN A 129 18.93 15.07 -17.20
C GLN A 129 18.58 16.55 -17.02
N ARG A 130 17.45 16.89 -16.38
CA ARG A 130 17.05 18.28 -16.13
C ARG A 130 18.04 19.08 -15.29
N SER A 131 18.96 18.45 -14.56
CA SER A 131 20.02 19.16 -13.83
C SER A 131 21.13 19.72 -14.75
N LYS A 132 21.17 19.37 -16.04
CA LYS A 132 22.21 19.82 -16.99
C LYS A 132 21.82 21.09 -17.77
N TYR A 133 21.05 21.99 -17.16
CA TYR A 133 20.86 23.32 -17.74
C TYR A 133 22.15 24.14 -17.57
N ASN A 134 23.06 23.99 -18.53
CA ASN A 134 24.13 24.95 -18.83
C ASN A 134 23.50 26.23 -19.41
N GLN A 135 22.69 26.94 -18.62
CA GLN A 135 22.30 28.30 -19.00
C GLN A 135 23.54 29.17 -18.85
N SER A 136 23.99 29.80 -19.94
CA SER A 136 24.97 30.88 -19.86
C SER A 136 24.47 31.88 -18.81
N LEU A 137 25.28 32.24 -17.81
CA LEU A 137 24.91 33.03 -16.63
C LEU A 137 24.45 34.48 -16.93
N GLY A 138 24.04 34.78 -18.16
CA GLY A 138 23.63 36.11 -18.61
C GLY A 138 24.81 37.09 -18.66
N ARG A 139 24.48 38.37 -18.83
CA ARG A 139 25.44 39.48 -18.67
C ARG A 139 25.53 39.82 -17.18
N SER A 140 26.74 40.14 -16.71
CA SER A 140 26.94 40.58 -15.32
C SER A 140 26.11 41.84 -15.05
N ILE A 141 25.54 41.96 -13.84
CA ILE A 141 24.84 43.16 -13.38
C ILE A 141 25.74 44.42 -13.43
N GLU A 142 27.06 44.22 -13.31
CA GLU A 142 28.06 45.29 -13.43
C GLU A 142 28.09 45.94 -14.83
N GLN A 143 27.62 45.23 -15.86
CA GLN A 143 27.60 45.71 -17.24
C GLN A 143 26.34 46.53 -17.58
N ARG A 144 25.51 46.86 -16.57
CA ARG A 144 24.26 47.59 -16.80
C ARG A 144 24.51 49.06 -17.20
N PRO A 145 23.70 49.64 -18.09
CA PRO A 145 23.77 51.07 -18.42
C PRO A 145 23.58 51.96 -17.18
N MET A 146 24.39 53.02 -17.03
CA MET A 146 24.31 53.93 -15.89
C MET A 146 22.94 54.62 -15.72
N MET A 147 22.20 54.81 -16.82
CA MET A 147 20.85 55.38 -16.80
C MET A 147 19.89 54.60 -15.88
N ILE A 148 20.07 53.29 -15.73
CA ILE A 148 19.22 52.43 -14.88
C ILE A 148 19.34 52.84 -13.40
N ASN A 149 20.51 53.31 -12.96
CA ASN A 149 20.70 53.76 -11.58
C ASN A 149 19.82 54.98 -11.22
N GLN A 150 19.33 55.73 -12.22
CA GLN A 150 18.54 56.93 -11.99
C GLN A 150 17.07 56.63 -11.66
N ARG A 151 16.60 55.39 -11.88
CA ARG A 151 15.21 54.93 -11.60
C ARG A 151 14.11 55.88 -12.11
N ASN A 152 14.35 56.50 -13.27
CA ASN A 152 13.46 57.50 -13.88
C ASN A 152 12.43 56.90 -14.85
N ARG A 153 12.48 55.59 -15.12
CA ARG A 153 11.54 54.90 -16.01
C ARG A 153 11.04 53.61 -15.34
N ILE A 154 9.79 53.28 -15.62
CA ILE A 154 9.15 52.04 -15.16
C ILE A 154 9.61 50.88 -16.04
N GLY A 155 9.86 49.71 -15.45
CA GLY A 155 10.17 48.46 -16.17
C GLY A 155 11.59 47.95 -16.00
N ASP A 156 12.42 48.59 -15.17
CA ASP A 156 13.77 48.14 -14.84
C ASP A 156 13.74 47.36 -13.51
N PHE A 157 13.18 46.16 -13.54
CA PHE A 157 13.03 45.35 -12.33
C PHE A 157 14.38 44.80 -11.81
N GLU A 158 14.63 45.01 -10.52
CA GLU A 158 15.76 44.44 -9.78
C GLU A 158 15.28 43.26 -8.91
N LEU A 159 15.95 42.11 -9.04
CA LEU A 159 15.72 40.94 -8.21
C LEU A 159 16.96 40.62 -7.38
N ASP A 160 16.80 40.65 -6.07
CA ASP A 160 17.85 40.28 -5.12
C ASP A 160 17.42 39.11 -4.25
N THR A 161 18.42 38.46 -3.66
CA THR A 161 18.24 37.28 -2.82
C THR A 161 18.95 37.50 -1.48
N VAL A 162 18.19 37.56 -0.38
CA VAL A 162 18.73 37.81 0.97
C VAL A 162 18.76 36.50 1.76
N VAL A 163 19.98 36.04 2.07
CA VAL A 163 20.20 34.85 2.89
C VAL A 163 20.03 35.21 4.36
N GLY A 164 19.22 34.45 5.09
CA GLY A 164 19.02 34.66 6.52
C GLY A 164 20.30 34.42 7.34
N PRO A 165 20.39 34.98 8.57
CA PRO A 165 21.60 35.00 9.39
C PRO A 165 22.12 33.62 9.82
N ARG A 166 21.33 32.55 9.63
CA ARG A 166 21.72 31.18 10.01
C ARG A 166 22.67 30.51 9.01
N GLY A 167 23.05 31.16 7.90
CA GLY A 167 24.19 30.80 7.02
C GLY A 167 24.20 29.42 6.35
N HIS A 168 23.33 28.50 6.77
CA HIS A 168 23.31 27.09 6.41
C HIS A 168 22.00 26.67 5.72
N SER A 169 20.99 27.54 5.71
CA SER A 169 19.72 27.26 5.04
C SER A 169 19.80 27.64 3.56
N LYS A 170 19.41 26.71 2.68
CA LYS A 170 19.19 26.98 1.24
C LYS A 170 17.96 27.85 0.96
N ALA A 171 17.21 28.22 2.01
CA ALA A 171 16.07 29.11 1.91
C ALA A 171 16.56 30.55 1.82
N VAL A 172 16.06 31.28 0.82
CA VAL A 172 16.44 32.65 0.53
C VAL A 172 15.18 33.49 0.38
N LEU A 173 15.19 34.70 0.92
CA LEU A 173 14.13 35.67 0.65
C LEU A 173 14.42 36.34 -0.68
N LEU A 174 13.47 36.30 -1.61
CA LEU A 174 13.56 36.99 -2.88
C LEU A 174 12.88 38.36 -2.76
N THR A 175 13.60 39.41 -3.14
CA THR A 175 13.08 40.78 -3.21
C THR A 175 13.00 41.21 -4.66
N LEU A 176 11.87 41.80 -5.04
CA LEU A 176 11.63 42.35 -6.37
C LEU A 176 11.28 43.83 -6.22
N ILE A 177 12.02 44.68 -6.93
CA ILE A 177 11.88 46.14 -6.92
C ILE A 177 11.79 46.60 -8.38
N ASP A 178 11.04 47.68 -8.63
CA ASP A 178 10.97 48.41 -9.91
C ASP A 178 11.42 49.86 -9.67
#